data_AF-A0A6J4R6Y8-F1
#
_entry.id   AF-A0A6J4R6Y8-F1
#
_cell.length_a   1.000
_cell.length_b   1.000
_cell.length_c   1.000
_cell.angle_alpha   90.00
_cell.angle_beta   90.00
_cell.angle_gamma   90.00
#
_symmetry.space_group_name_H-M   'P 1'
#
loop_
_entity.id
_entity.type
_entity.pdbx_description
1 polymer ?
#
loop_
_entity_poly.entity_id
_entity_poly.type
_entity_poly.pdbx_seq_one_letter_code
_entity_poly.pdbx_strand_id
1 'polypeptide(L)'
;MLDDDSPFSDIEGSLKRSAAALREANIPFLLGGSLASWARGGPETRHDLDLMIKEEDVEAALEALERVGMRREDPPEEWLVKAWDGDVLVDLIFHPKGMPVTDEMIERGEEMAVLSMHMRVMALEDVMVTKLMAISEHHLRYESLLAMSRALRERIDWSDVRARTDQSPFARAFFVLLDGLGILPGDAGPEARDSVTAAGAGGPEPTQDTASGPGSMATVGG
;
A
#
# COMPACT_ATOMS: atom_id res chain seq x y z
N MET A 1 -35.60 -4.88 2.94
CA MET A 1 -34.30 -5.56 2.89
C MET A 1 -33.59 -4.85 1.76
N LEU A 2 -32.69 -3.92 2.10
CA LEU A 2 -31.98 -3.16 1.08
C LEU A 2 -30.92 -4.12 0.56
N ASP A 3 -31.08 -4.53 -0.70
CA ASP A 3 -30.06 -5.31 -1.40
C ASP A 3 -28.76 -4.51 -1.33
N ASP A 4 -27.73 -5.13 -0.76
CA ASP A 4 -26.37 -4.60 -0.63
C ASP A 4 -25.65 -4.73 -1.99
N ASP A 5 -26.33 -4.33 -3.07
CA ASP A 5 -25.85 -4.29 -4.46
C ASP A 5 -24.88 -3.11 -4.64
N SER A 6 -23.87 -3.05 -3.77
CA SER A 6 -22.72 -2.19 -3.96
C SER A 6 -21.69 -2.95 -4.78
N PRO A 7 -21.14 -2.39 -5.87
CA PRO A 7 -20.02 -2.98 -6.61
C PRO A 7 -18.83 -3.39 -5.72
N PHE A 8 -18.72 -2.77 -4.54
CA PHE A 8 -17.72 -3.13 -3.52
C PHE A 8 -17.98 -4.48 -2.84
N SER A 9 -19.25 -4.84 -2.64
CA SER A 9 -19.66 -6.11 -2.02
C SER A 9 -19.30 -7.29 -2.94
N ASP A 10 -19.49 -7.12 -4.25
CA ASP A 10 -19.10 -8.11 -5.26
C ASP A 10 -17.58 -8.31 -5.30
N ILE A 11 -16.81 -7.21 -5.30
CA ILE A 11 -15.34 -7.28 -5.25
C ILE A 11 -14.85 -7.97 -3.98
N GLU A 12 -15.43 -7.66 -2.82
CA GLU A 12 -15.09 -8.32 -1.55
C GLU A 12 -15.41 -9.82 -1.60
N GLY A 13 -16.58 -10.20 -2.15
CA GLY A 13 -16.99 -11.59 -2.32
C GLY A 13 -16.04 -12.37 -3.23
N SER A 14 -15.70 -11.81 -4.38
CA SER A 14 -14.78 -12.41 -5.35
C SER A 14 -13.38 -12.52 -4.76
N LEU A 15 -12.87 -11.49 -4.07
CA LEU A 15 -11.57 -11.53 -3.41
C LEU A 15 -11.51 -12.64 -2.37
N LYS A 16 -12.55 -12.79 -1.54
CA LYS A 16 -12.65 -13.88 -0.54
C LYS A 16 -12.54 -15.25 -1.20
N ARG A 17 -13.31 -15.46 -2.26
CA ARG A 17 -13.33 -16.75 -2.98
C ARG A 17 -12.01 -17.05 -3.68
N SER A 18 -11.44 -16.08 -4.40
CA SER A 18 -10.16 -16.26 -5.10
C SER A 18 -9.03 -16.53 -4.12
N ALA A 19 -8.91 -15.73 -3.05
CA ALA A 19 -7.88 -15.91 -2.05
C ALA A 19 -8.00 -17.24 -1.30
N ALA A 20 -9.22 -17.70 -1.00
CA ALA A 20 -9.44 -19.00 -0.37
C ALA A 20 -8.99 -20.14 -1.31
N ALA A 21 -9.40 -20.10 -2.58
CA ALA A 21 -9.02 -21.11 -3.57
C ALA A 21 -7.50 -21.19 -3.76
N LEU A 22 -6.82 -20.05 -3.87
CA LEU A 22 -5.36 -20.02 -4.01
C LEU A 22 -4.64 -20.56 -2.77
N ARG A 23 -5.14 -20.25 -1.55
CA ARG A 23 -4.58 -20.79 -0.30
C ARG A 23 -4.75 -22.30 -0.19
N GLU A 24 -5.93 -22.81 -0.51
CA GLU A 24 -6.21 -24.26 -0.49
C GLU A 24 -5.32 -25.01 -1.49
N ALA A 25 -5.00 -24.38 -2.62
CA ALA A 25 -4.06 -24.89 -3.61
C ALA A 25 -2.57 -24.68 -3.24
N ASN A 26 -2.26 -24.06 -2.10
CA ASN A 26 -0.90 -23.69 -1.66
C ASN A 26 -0.15 -22.78 -2.65
N ILE A 27 -0.87 -21.91 -3.38
CA ILE A 27 -0.29 -20.95 -4.31
C ILE A 27 0.09 -19.67 -3.54
N PRO A 28 1.37 -19.27 -3.49
CA PRO A 28 1.77 -17.98 -2.95
C PRO A 28 1.27 -16.85 -3.86
N PHE A 29 0.66 -15.82 -3.29
CA PHE A 29 0.18 -14.67 -4.04
C PHE A 29 0.28 -13.36 -3.25
N LEU A 30 0.27 -12.24 -3.98
CA LEU A 30 0.13 -10.90 -3.43
C LEU A 30 -1.12 -10.23 -3.96
N LEU A 31 -1.81 -9.47 -3.12
CA LEU A 31 -2.72 -8.45 -3.61
C LEU A 31 -1.91 -7.27 -4.17
N GLY A 32 -2.13 -6.95 -5.44
CA GLY A 32 -1.37 -5.94 -6.16
C GLY A 32 -2.21 -4.74 -6.61
N GLY A 33 -1.62 -4.01 -7.56
CA GLY A 33 -2.29 -2.96 -8.31
C GLY A 33 -2.90 -1.84 -7.47
N SER A 34 -4.10 -1.42 -7.86
CA SER A 34 -4.76 -0.26 -7.25
C SER A 34 -5.27 -0.56 -5.83
N LEU A 35 -5.74 -1.79 -5.57
CA LEU A 35 -6.26 -2.20 -4.28
C LEU A 35 -5.15 -2.27 -3.21
N ALA A 36 -3.93 -2.65 -3.60
CA ALA A 36 -2.76 -2.62 -2.72
C ALA A 36 -2.42 -1.23 -2.18
N SER A 37 -2.68 -0.19 -2.98
CA SER A 37 -2.47 1.20 -2.59
C SER A 37 -3.62 1.72 -1.73
N TRP A 38 -4.86 1.39 -2.11
CA TRP A 38 -6.05 1.72 -1.33
C TRP A 38 -6.01 1.12 0.09
N ALA A 39 -5.57 -0.14 0.23
CA ALA A 39 -5.37 -0.81 1.52
C ALA A 39 -4.45 -0.03 2.48
N ARG A 40 -3.62 0.88 1.96
CA ARG A 40 -2.68 1.70 2.73
C ARG A 40 -3.11 3.17 2.87
N GLY A 41 -4.34 3.51 2.48
CA GLY A 41 -4.87 4.88 2.51
C GLY A 41 -4.70 5.65 1.19
N GLY A 42 -4.38 4.94 0.11
CA GLY A 42 -4.38 5.50 -1.24
C GLY A 42 -5.79 5.81 -1.77
N PRO A 43 -5.88 6.37 -3.00
CA PRO A 43 -7.18 6.68 -3.61
C PRO A 43 -8.07 5.44 -3.75
N GLU A 44 -9.38 5.64 -3.65
CA GLU A 44 -10.40 4.60 -3.89
C GLU A 44 -10.21 4.00 -5.29
N THR A 45 -10.34 2.67 -5.37
CA THR A 45 -10.34 1.94 -6.63
C THR A 45 -11.67 1.23 -6.82
N ARG A 46 -12.15 1.18 -8.07
CA ARG A 46 -13.42 0.55 -8.47
C ARG A 46 -13.19 -0.44 -9.62
N HIS A 47 -12.12 -1.21 -9.53
CA HIS A 47 -11.63 -2.01 -10.63
C HIS A 47 -11.34 -3.46 -10.22
N ASP A 48 -10.90 -4.22 -11.21
CA ASP A 48 -10.38 -5.57 -11.17
C ASP A 48 -9.55 -5.94 -9.92
N LEU A 49 -9.54 -7.23 -9.62
CA LEU A 49 -8.70 -7.82 -8.59
C LEU A 49 -7.35 -8.23 -9.18
N ASP A 50 -6.33 -7.42 -8.92
CA ASP A 50 -4.94 -7.72 -9.29
C ASP A 50 -4.30 -8.68 -8.27
N LEU A 51 -4.08 -9.94 -8.65
CA LEU A 51 -3.34 -10.92 -7.84
C LEU A 51 -2.02 -11.28 -8.53
N MET A 52 -0.90 -11.02 -7.84
CA MET A 52 0.43 -11.36 -8.34
C MET A 52 0.76 -12.80 -7.95
N ILE A 53 1.10 -13.64 -8.92
CA ILE A 53 1.48 -15.05 -8.72
C ILE A 53 2.75 -15.36 -9.53
N LYS A 54 3.44 -16.45 -9.19
CA LYS A 54 4.58 -16.90 -10.01
C LYS A 54 4.09 -17.52 -11.31
N GLU A 55 4.89 -17.40 -12.37
CA GLU A 55 4.57 -17.98 -13.68
C GLU A 55 4.39 -19.51 -13.61
N GLU A 56 5.23 -20.18 -12.81
CA GLU A 56 5.14 -21.63 -12.59
C GLU A 56 3.83 -22.10 -11.94
N ASP A 57 3.12 -21.19 -11.26
CA ASP A 57 1.90 -21.47 -10.53
C ASP A 57 0.63 -21.14 -11.34
N VAL A 58 0.75 -20.58 -12.56
CA VAL A 58 -0.37 -20.06 -13.35
C VAL A 58 -1.45 -21.10 -13.61
N GLU A 59 -1.09 -22.28 -14.11
CA GLU A 59 -2.07 -23.33 -14.44
C GLU A 59 -2.76 -23.84 -13.16
N ALA A 60 -1.98 -24.09 -12.10
CA ALA A 60 -2.51 -24.57 -10.83
C ALA A 60 -3.45 -23.55 -10.17
N ALA A 61 -3.15 -22.26 -10.31
CA ALA A 61 -3.98 -21.16 -9.85
C ALA A 61 -5.31 -21.09 -10.64
N LEU A 62 -5.26 -21.15 -11.98
CA LEU A 62 -6.46 -21.16 -12.82
C LEU A 62 -7.37 -22.34 -12.49
N GLU A 63 -6.82 -23.55 -12.41
CA GLU A 63 -7.59 -24.73 -12.03
C GLU A 63 -8.24 -24.57 -10.65
N ALA A 64 -7.56 -23.92 -9.70
CA ALA A 64 -8.12 -23.65 -8.38
C ALA A 64 -9.30 -22.67 -8.43
N LEU A 65 -9.21 -21.63 -9.25
CA LEU A 65 -10.32 -20.69 -9.46
C LEU A 65 -11.49 -21.34 -10.19
N GLU A 66 -11.24 -22.21 -11.17
CA GLU A 66 -12.30 -22.97 -11.86
C GLU A 66 -13.05 -23.92 -10.92
N ARG A 67 -12.35 -24.57 -9.98
CA ARG A 67 -12.96 -25.44 -8.97
C ARG A 67 -13.97 -24.71 -8.09
N VAL A 68 -13.82 -23.41 -7.88
CA VAL A 68 -14.77 -22.55 -7.15
C VAL A 68 -15.75 -21.81 -8.07
N GLY A 69 -15.88 -22.27 -9.32
CA GLY A 69 -16.88 -21.81 -10.28
C GLY A 69 -16.52 -20.56 -11.07
N MET A 70 -15.25 -20.11 -11.03
CA MET A 70 -14.81 -18.98 -11.85
C MET A 70 -14.52 -19.43 -13.29
N ARG A 71 -14.78 -18.55 -14.26
CA ARG A 71 -14.54 -18.83 -15.68
C ARG A 71 -13.16 -18.32 -16.08
N ARG A 72 -12.25 -19.22 -16.45
CA ARG A 72 -10.95 -18.86 -17.04
C ARG A 72 -11.12 -18.07 -18.34
N GLU A 73 -10.20 -17.17 -18.58
CA GLU A 73 -9.97 -16.51 -19.85
C GLU A 73 -8.45 -16.44 -20.07
N ASP A 74 -8.00 -16.94 -21.21
CA ASP A 74 -6.61 -16.89 -21.64
C ASP A 74 -6.47 -15.80 -22.70
N PRO A 75 -6.14 -14.56 -22.31
CA PRO A 75 -6.02 -13.46 -23.24
C PRO A 75 -4.66 -13.55 -23.96
N PRO A 76 -4.47 -12.88 -25.11
CA PRO A 76 -3.20 -12.92 -25.86
C PRO A 76 -2.00 -12.31 -25.11
N GLU A 77 -2.24 -11.66 -23.97
CA GLU A 77 -1.25 -11.07 -23.08
C GLU A 77 -0.33 -12.12 -22.44
N GLU A 78 0.95 -12.12 -22.81
CA GLU A 78 1.97 -13.02 -22.24
C GLU A 78 2.42 -12.67 -20.81
N TRP A 79 1.64 -11.87 -20.08
CA TRP A 79 2.00 -11.35 -18.75
C TRP A 79 0.96 -11.59 -17.66
N LEU A 80 -0.23 -12.07 -18.03
CA LEU A 80 -1.31 -12.40 -17.11
C LEU A 80 -2.25 -13.45 -17.71
N VAL A 81 -3.01 -14.11 -16.85
CA VAL A 81 -4.25 -14.82 -17.22
C VAL A 81 -5.42 -14.25 -16.42
N LYS A 82 -6.65 -14.53 -16.87
CA LYS A 82 -7.86 -13.95 -16.29
C LYS A 82 -8.78 -15.03 -15.75
N ALA A 83 -9.50 -14.70 -14.68
CA ALA A 83 -10.64 -15.48 -14.21
C ALA A 83 -11.82 -14.54 -13.91
N TRP A 84 -13.02 -14.97 -14.27
CA TRP A 84 -14.24 -14.22 -14.03
C TRP A 84 -15.07 -14.86 -12.93
N ASP A 85 -15.46 -14.04 -11.96
CA ASP A 85 -16.45 -14.38 -10.95
C ASP A 85 -17.71 -13.55 -11.16
N GLY A 86 -18.68 -14.12 -11.89
CA GLY A 86 -19.79 -13.33 -12.42
C GLY A 86 -19.27 -12.22 -13.33
N ASP A 87 -19.49 -10.97 -12.94
CA ASP A 87 -19.03 -9.77 -13.64
C ASP A 87 -17.71 -9.20 -13.07
N VAL A 88 -17.16 -9.81 -12.02
CA VAL A 88 -15.89 -9.38 -11.41
C VAL A 88 -14.72 -10.07 -12.09
N LEU A 89 -13.78 -9.27 -12.59
CA LEU A 89 -12.54 -9.74 -13.19
C LEU A 89 -11.46 -9.92 -12.12
N VAL A 90 -10.79 -11.08 -12.15
CA VAL A 90 -9.61 -11.41 -11.35
C VAL A 90 -8.43 -11.59 -12.32
N ASP A 91 -7.48 -10.67 -12.26
CA ASP A 91 -6.25 -10.73 -13.04
C ASP A 91 -5.19 -11.48 -12.24
N LEU A 92 -4.72 -12.61 -12.78
CA LEU A 92 -3.57 -13.34 -12.26
C LEU A 92 -2.31 -12.92 -13.04
N ILE A 93 -1.53 -12.04 -12.43
CA ILE A 93 -0.41 -11.37 -13.08
C ILE A 93 0.90 -12.03 -12.65
N PHE A 94 1.67 -12.53 -13.61
CA PHE A 94 2.94 -13.24 -13.35
C PHE A 94 4.16 -12.54 -13.95
N HIS A 95 3.96 -11.62 -14.89
CA HIS A 95 5.00 -10.73 -15.39
C HIS A 95 4.55 -9.26 -15.40
N PRO A 96 4.33 -8.60 -14.23
CA PRO A 96 3.94 -7.20 -14.20
C PRO A 96 4.93 -6.32 -14.96
N LYS A 97 4.55 -5.97 -16.20
CA LYS A 97 5.33 -5.15 -17.15
C LYS A 97 6.73 -5.71 -17.41
N GLY A 98 6.80 -7.03 -17.61
CA GLY A 98 8.01 -7.75 -18.01
C GLY A 98 8.98 -8.07 -16.86
N MET A 99 8.61 -7.73 -15.62
CA MET A 99 9.33 -8.18 -14.44
C MET A 99 8.65 -9.44 -13.92
N PRO A 100 9.34 -10.58 -13.77
CA PRO A 100 8.73 -11.78 -13.20
C PRO A 100 8.35 -11.54 -11.74
N VAL A 101 7.21 -12.11 -11.32
CA VAL A 101 6.89 -12.21 -9.89
C VAL A 101 7.82 -13.27 -9.29
N THR A 102 8.69 -12.83 -8.39
CA THR A 102 9.67 -13.69 -7.71
C THR A 102 9.27 -13.97 -6.26
N ASP A 103 9.86 -15.00 -5.67
CA ASP A 103 9.71 -15.25 -4.23
C ASP A 103 10.11 -14.02 -3.40
N GLU A 104 11.16 -13.30 -3.78
CA GLU A 104 11.59 -12.04 -3.12
C GLU A 104 10.50 -10.95 -3.19
N MET A 105 9.79 -10.82 -4.32
CA MET A 105 8.66 -9.89 -4.42
C MET A 105 7.54 -10.29 -3.46
N ILE A 106 7.21 -11.59 -3.40
CA ILE A 106 6.18 -12.13 -2.49
C ILE A 106 6.57 -11.95 -1.02
N GLU A 107 7.84 -12.17 -0.69
CA GLU A 107 8.39 -12.03 0.66
C GLU A 107 8.37 -10.58 1.14
N ARG A 108 8.66 -9.61 0.26
CA ARG A 108 8.57 -8.16 0.56
C ARG A 108 7.12 -7.68 0.76
N GLY A 109 6.13 -8.45 0.34
CA GLY A 109 4.72 -8.17 0.61
C GLY A 109 4.43 -8.13 2.12
N GLU A 110 3.63 -7.14 2.53
CA GLU A 110 3.24 -6.94 3.93
C GLU A 110 1.94 -7.68 4.22
N GLU A 111 1.89 -8.45 5.31
CA GLU A 111 0.63 -9.05 5.77
C GLU A 111 -0.26 -8.01 6.44
N MET A 112 -1.46 -7.81 5.89
CA MET A 112 -2.43 -6.88 6.44
C MET A 112 -3.87 -7.30 6.17
N ALA A 113 -4.81 -6.69 6.90
CA ALA A 113 -6.24 -6.92 6.70
C ALA A 113 -6.76 -6.01 5.57
N VAL A 114 -7.29 -6.61 4.51
CA VAL A 114 -7.97 -5.92 3.39
C VAL A 114 -9.36 -6.52 3.25
N LEU A 115 -10.40 -5.69 3.30
CA LEU A 115 -11.81 -6.13 3.22
C LEU A 115 -12.10 -7.32 4.16
N SER A 116 -11.65 -7.20 5.42
CA SER A 116 -11.77 -8.23 6.47
C SER A 116 -11.01 -9.53 6.22
N MET A 117 -10.05 -9.55 5.29
CA MET A 117 -9.20 -10.71 5.01
C MET A 117 -7.73 -10.39 5.27
N HIS A 118 -7.05 -11.23 6.05
CA HIS A 118 -5.60 -11.17 6.17
C HIS A 118 -4.95 -11.75 4.93
N MET A 119 -4.11 -10.98 4.23
CA MET A 119 -3.33 -11.45 3.08
C MET A 119 -2.05 -10.63 2.92
N ARG A 120 -1.11 -11.14 2.12
CA ARG A 120 0.06 -10.37 1.71
C ARG A 120 -0.34 -9.36 0.65
N VAL A 121 0.03 -8.11 0.88
CA VAL A 121 -0.23 -6.99 -0.03
C VAL A 121 1.11 -6.49 -0.54
N MET A 122 1.23 -6.38 -1.87
CA MET A 122 2.43 -5.92 -2.57
C MET A 122 2.99 -4.64 -1.94
N ALA A 123 4.32 -4.57 -1.79
CA ALA A 123 5.00 -3.40 -1.25
C ALA A 123 4.71 -2.17 -2.13
N LEU A 124 4.63 -0.98 -1.52
CA LEU A 124 4.28 0.24 -2.26
C LEU A 124 5.34 0.58 -3.31
N GLU A 125 6.60 0.33 -3.01
CA GLU A 125 7.72 0.51 -3.92
C GLU A 125 7.54 -0.37 -5.16
N ASP A 126 7.14 -1.62 -4.98
CA ASP A 126 6.86 -2.54 -6.09
C ASP A 126 5.63 -2.10 -6.91
N VAL A 127 4.57 -1.61 -6.27
CA VAL A 127 3.42 -1.04 -6.97
C VAL A 127 3.82 0.19 -7.80
N MET A 128 4.65 1.07 -7.24
CA MET A 128 5.15 2.25 -7.95
C MET A 128 6.07 1.86 -9.11
N VAL A 129 7.03 0.97 -8.88
CA VAL A 129 7.97 0.49 -9.90
C VAL A 129 7.23 -0.17 -11.06
N THR A 130 6.30 -1.11 -10.78
CA THR A 130 5.51 -1.78 -11.83
C THR A 130 4.66 -0.79 -12.63
N LYS A 131 4.04 0.20 -11.99
CA LYS A 131 3.25 1.23 -12.67
C LYS A 131 4.12 2.20 -13.47
N LEU A 132 5.30 2.60 -12.99
CA LEU A 132 6.21 3.50 -13.72
C LEU A 132 6.86 2.82 -14.91
N MET A 133 7.22 1.54 -14.77
CA MET A 133 7.77 0.73 -15.86
C MET A 133 6.71 0.34 -16.90
N ALA A 134 5.42 0.47 -16.58
CA ALA A 134 4.31 0.27 -17.53
C ALA A 134 4.21 1.36 -18.61
N ILE A 135 4.83 2.51 -18.38
CA ILE A 135 4.59 3.70 -19.16
C ILE A 135 5.32 3.61 -20.49
N SER A 136 4.60 3.95 -21.56
CA SER A 136 5.13 3.99 -22.92
C SER A 136 4.63 5.21 -23.68
N GLU A 137 5.20 5.47 -24.85
CA GLU A 137 4.77 6.57 -25.73
C GLU A 137 3.28 6.51 -26.10
N HIS A 138 2.71 5.30 -26.14
CA HIS A 138 1.30 5.09 -26.43
C HIS A 138 0.39 5.16 -25.19
N HIS A 139 0.98 5.03 -24.00
CA HIS A 139 0.25 4.92 -22.73
C HIS A 139 0.96 5.72 -21.63
N LEU A 140 0.94 7.06 -21.78
CA LEU A 140 1.49 8.01 -20.82
C LEU A 140 0.39 8.60 -19.94
N ARG A 141 0.11 7.96 -18.81
CA ARG A 141 -0.89 8.41 -17.82
C ARG A 141 -0.29 8.47 -16.42
N TYR A 142 -0.15 9.69 -15.88
CA TYR A 142 0.40 9.92 -14.54
C TYR A 142 -0.67 10.17 -13.48
N GLU A 143 -1.95 10.28 -13.84
CA GLU A 143 -3.02 10.74 -12.96
C GLU A 143 -3.15 9.87 -11.69
N SER A 144 -3.19 8.55 -11.86
CA SER A 144 -3.28 7.61 -10.73
C SER A 144 -1.98 7.55 -9.92
N LEU A 145 -0.83 7.62 -10.60
CA LEU A 145 0.49 7.67 -9.97
C LEU A 145 0.66 8.94 -9.12
N LEU A 146 0.23 10.11 -9.60
CA LEU A 146 0.27 11.37 -8.86
C LEU A 146 -0.65 11.33 -7.64
N ALA A 147 -1.87 10.82 -7.80
CA ALA A 147 -2.82 10.67 -6.70
C ALA A 147 -2.28 9.75 -5.60
N MET A 148 -1.72 8.59 -5.99
CA MET A 148 -1.06 7.66 -5.08
C MET A 148 0.15 8.28 -4.40
N SER A 149 1.03 8.94 -5.17
CA SER A 149 2.23 9.60 -4.65
C SER A 149 1.89 10.64 -3.59
N ARG A 150 0.83 11.44 -3.79
CA ARG A 150 0.38 12.43 -2.81
C ARG A 150 -0.16 11.79 -1.54
N ALA A 151 -1.01 10.78 -1.68
CA ALA A 151 -1.66 10.12 -0.54
C ALA A 151 -0.65 9.34 0.32
N LEU A 152 0.36 8.73 -0.31
CA LEU A 152 1.27 7.78 0.32
C LEU A 152 2.71 8.29 0.42
N ARG A 153 2.95 9.60 0.24
CA ARG A 153 4.31 10.19 0.18
C ARG A 153 5.24 9.82 1.32
N GLU A 154 4.74 9.72 2.54
CA GLU A 154 5.56 9.39 3.72
C GLU A 154 5.77 7.88 3.92
N ARG A 155 5.06 7.05 3.15
CA ARG A 155 5.09 5.59 3.25
C ARG A 155 5.92 4.92 2.16
N ILE A 156 6.35 5.67 1.15
CA ILE A 156 7.09 5.17 -0.01
C ILE A 156 8.57 5.52 0.18
N ASP A 157 9.44 4.52 0.05
CA ASP A 157 10.86 4.76 -0.15
C ASP A 157 11.12 5.26 -1.58
N TRP A 158 11.08 6.58 -1.73
CA TRP A 158 11.32 7.23 -3.01
C TRP A 158 12.72 7.02 -3.57
N SER A 159 13.70 6.72 -2.72
CA SER A 159 15.07 6.45 -3.17
C SER A 159 15.17 5.09 -3.84
N ASP A 160 14.51 4.07 -3.28
CA ASP A 160 14.38 2.73 -3.89
C ASP A 160 13.64 2.80 -5.23
N VAL A 161 12.46 3.43 -5.25
CA VAL A 161 11.65 3.55 -6.48
C VAL A 161 12.42 4.27 -7.58
N ARG A 162 13.15 5.35 -7.24
CA ARG A 162 13.96 6.10 -8.21
C ARG A 162 15.09 5.24 -8.75
N ALA A 163 15.83 4.54 -7.89
CA ALA A 163 16.94 3.69 -8.31
C ALA A 163 16.49 2.56 -9.24
N ARG A 164 15.35 1.92 -8.95
CA ARG A 164 14.82 0.79 -9.72
C ARG A 164 14.17 1.17 -11.05
N THR A 165 13.89 2.46 -11.25
CA THR A 165 13.21 2.97 -12.46
C THR A 165 14.07 3.94 -13.28
N ASP A 166 15.33 4.15 -12.91
CA ASP A 166 16.21 5.15 -13.52
C ASP A 166 16.41 4.97 -15.04
N GLN A 167 16.34 3.73 -15.53
CA GLN A 167 16.40 3.40 -16.95
C GLN A 167 15.23 3.97 -17.76
N SER A 168 14.07 4.22 -17.14
CA SER A 168 12.87 4.70 -17.83
C SER A 168 12.89 6.23 -17.97
N PRO A 169 12.92 6.79 -19.20
CA PRO A 169 12.82 8.25 -19.39
C PRO A 169 11.50 8.81 -18.85
N PHE A 170 10.42 8.02 -18.89
CA PHE A 170 9.13 8.40 -18.31
C PHE A 170 9.20 8.47 -16.79
N ALA A 171 9.80 7.49 -16.13
CA ALA A 171 9.97 7.54 -14.67
C ALA A 171 10.83 8.74 -14.25
N ARG A 172 11.94 9.01 -14.95
CA ARG A 172 12.76 10.21 -14.70
C ARG A 172 11.94 11.51 -14.83
N ALA A 173 11.12 11.63 -15.88
CA ALA A 173 10.23 12.78 -16.06
C ALA A 173 9.17 12.88 -14.95
N PHE A 174 8.62 11.74 -14.51
CA PHE A 174 7.67 11.69 -13.40
C PHE A 174 8.28 12.24 -12.10
N PHE A 175 9.52 11.88 -11.79
CA PHE A 175 10.20 12.42 -10.61
C PHE A 175 10.42 13.94 -10.68
N VAL A 176 10.74 14.48 -11.86
CA VAL A 176 10.80 15.95 -12.05
C VAL A 176 9.44 16.60 -11.76
N LEU A 177 8.33 15.95 -12.14
CA LEU A 177 6.98 16.42 -11.79
C LEU A 177 6.73 16.33 -10.29
N LEU A 178 7.11 15.24 -9.62
CA LEU A 178 6.94 15.10 -8.16
C LEU A 178 7.71 16.19 -7.40
N ASP A 179 8.94 16.48 -7.83
CA ASP A 179 9.77 17.56 -7.28
C ASP A 179 9.13 18.93 -7.49
N GLY A 180 8.75 19.25 -8.74
CA GLY A 180 8.10 20.54 -9.07
C GLY A 180 6.75 20.76 -8.38
N LEU A 181 6.05 19.67 -8.01
CA LEU A 181 4.77 19.70 -7.31
C LEU A 181 4.91 19.64 -5.79
N GLY A 182 6.14 19.56 -5.25
CA GLY A 182 6.41 19.45 -3.81
C GLY A 182 5.81 18.19 -3.18
N ILE A 183 5.75 17.08 -3.93
CA ILE A 183 5.16 15.82 -3.46
C ILE A 183 6.19 14.98 -2.70
N LEU A 184 7.42 14.92 -3.20
CA LEU A 184 8.48 14.21 -2.50
C LEU A 184 8.67 14.86 -1.12
N PRO A 185 8.85 14.06 -0.05
CA PRO A 185 9.26 14.61 1.22
C PRO A 185 10.53 15.40 0.95
N GLY A 186 10.50 16.70 1.26
CA GLY A 186 11.69 17.54 1.09
C GLY A 186 12.84 16.87 1.83
N ASP A 187 14.06 17.05 1.32
CA ASP A 187 15.27 16.69 2.06
C ASP A 187 15.26 17.49 3.38
N ALA A 188 14.60 16.96 4.41
CA ALA A 188 15.03 17.17 5.76
C ALA A 188 16.38 16.46 5.81
N GLY A 189 17.42 17.18 5.37
CA GLY A 189 18.80 16.76 5.53
C GLY A 189 19.02 16.36 7.00
N PRO A 190 20.09 15.59 7.29
CA PRO A 190 20.34 15.03 8.62
C PRO A 190 20.38 16.06 9.77
N GLU A 191 20.36 17.36 9.50
CA GLU A 191 20.40 18.46 10.47
C GLU A 191 19.06 18.76 11.19
N ALA A 192 17.91 18.27 10.71
CA ALA A 192 16.62 18.54 11.38
C ALA A 192 16.30 17.59 12.55
N ARG A 193 17.09 16.53 12.75
CA ARG A 193 16.90 15.55 13.84
C ARG A 193 17.66 15.92 15.13
N ASP A 194 18.63 16.83 15.04
CA ASP A 194 19.44 17.29 16.19
C ASP A 194 18.89 18.55 16.89
N SER A 195 17.84 19.18 16.34
CA SER A 195 17.25 20.40 16.94
C SER A 195 16.09 20.12 17.89
N VAL A 196 15.57 18.89 17.96
CA VAL A 196 14.49 18.50 18.89
C VAL A 196 15.02 18.08 20.27
N THR A 197 16.31 17.74 20.39
CA THR A 197 16.95 17.41 21.68
C THR A 197 17.53 18.62 22.43
N ALA A 198 17.59 19.81 21.83
CA ALA A 198 18.12 21.03 22.46
C ALA A 198 17.05 22.02 22.98
N ALA A 199 15.76 21.81 22.70
CA ALA A 199 14.66 22.66 23.19
C ALA A 199 13.85 21.94 24.29
N GLY A 200 14.55 21.42 25.30
CA GLY A 200 13.99 20.71 26.45
C GLY A 200 14.65 21.12 27.76
N ALA A 201 14.70 22.42 28.06
CA ALA A 201 15.11 22.92 29.38
C ALA A 201 14.37 24.23 29.70
N GLY A 202 13.15 24.10 30.21
CA GLY A 202 12.33 25.25 30.60
C GLY A 202 10.94 24.83 31.08
N GLY A 203 10.86 23.83 31.98
CA GLY A 203 9.62 23.50 32.68
C GLY A 203 9.38 24.49 33.82
N PRO A 204 8.12 24.92 34.07
CA PRO A 204 7.79 25.93 35.07
C PRO A 204 7.93 25.40 36.50
N GLU A 205 8.43 26.25 37.41
CA GLU A 205 8.50 26.02 38.86
C GLU A 205 7.12 25.70 39.47
N PRO A 206 7.05 24.79 40.45
CA PRO A 206 5.83 24.53 41.19
C PRO A 206 5.58 25.65 42.21
N THR A 207 4.37 26.18 42.19
CA THR A 207 3.83 27.15 43.14
C THR A 207 3.77 26.52 44.53
N GLN A 208 4.56 27.04 45.47
CA GLN A 208 4.48 26.64 46.87
C GLN A 208 3.33 27.38 47.56
N ASP A 209 2.41 26.57 48.07
CA ASP A 209 1.28 26.93 48.91
C ASP A 209 1.78 27.49 50.25
N THR A 210 1.48 28.75 50.55
CA THR A 210 1.88 29.41 51.81
C THR A 210 0.72 29.44 52.80
N ALA A 211 0.55 28.32 53.52
CA ALA A 211 -0.23 28.31 54.75
C ALA A 211 0.70 28.64 55.93
N SER A 212 0.75 29.92 56.32
CA SER A 212 1.33 30.36 57.59
C SER A 212 0.22 30.60 58.62
N GLY A 213 0.12 29.71 59.60
CA GLY A 213 -0.58 29.94 60.86
C GLY A 213 0.43 29.94 62.02
N PRO A 214 0.49 30.97 62.88
CA PRO A 214 1.46 30.99 63.97
C PRO A 214 0.89 30.39 65.27
N GLY A 215 1.64 29.42 65.80
CA GLY A 215 2.17 29.39 67.16
C GLY A 215 1.23 29.56 68.36
N SER A 216 1.06 28.48 69.12
CA SER A 216 0.61 28.50 70.52
C SER A 216 1.78 28.21 71.47
N MET A 217 2.04 29.14 72.40
CA MET A 217 2.33 28.94 73.84
C MET A 217 3.33 29.98 74.38
N ALA A 218 2.88 30.81 75.35
CA ALA A 218 3.39 30.85 76.73
C ALA A 218 2.90 32.09 77.51
N THR A 219 1.98 31.84 78.45
CA THR A 219 1.88 32.29 79.87
C THR A 219 2.43 33.62 80.44
N VAL A 220 1.71 34.07 81.50
CA VAL A 220 1.96 35.12 82.54
C VAL A 220 1.41 36.50 82.16
N GLY A 221 0.61 37.25 82.93
CA GLY A 221 0.08 37.17 84.29
C GLY A 221 -0.36 38.60 84.70
N GLY A 222 -1.40 38.76 85.52
CA GLY A 222 -1.86 40.05 86.05
C GLY A 222 -3.36 40.26 86.00
#